data_AF-X0W035-F1
#
_entry.id   AF-X0W035-F1
#
_cell.length_a   1.000
_cell.length_b   1.000
_cell.length_c   1.000
_cell.angle_alpha   90.00
_cell.angle_beta   90.00
_cell.angle_gamma   90.00
#
_symmetry.space_group_name_H-M   'P 1'
#
loop_
_entity.id
_entity.type
_entity.pdbx_description
1 polymer ?
#
loop_
_entity_poly.entity_id
_entity_poly.type
_entity_poly.pdbx_seq_one_letter_code
_entity_poly.pdbx_strand_id
1 'polypeptide(L)' 'SCVYYKTPQKKLNLGDQLEIVPNNATLVINLHDVLYGVRNGVIEMVMPVTGRGKGN' A
#
# COMPACT_ATOMS: atom_id res chain seq x y z
N SER A 1 13.14 2.92 -6.57
CA SER A 1 12.27 2.31 -7.60
C SER A 1 11.40 1.28 -6.92
N CYS A 2 10.08 1.30 -7.16
CA CYS A 2 9.18 0.32 -6.56
C CYS A 2 9.36 -1.03 -7.27
N VAL A 3 9.66 -2.09 -6.52
CA VAL A 3 9.90 -3.42 -7.07
C VAL A 3 8.61 -4.23 -6.99
N TYR A 4 8.05 -4.54 -8.15
CA TYR A 4 6.94 -5.48 -8.25
C TYR A 4 7.50 -6.90 -8.25
N TYR A 5 7.42 -7.58 -7.10
CA TYR A 5 8.09 -8.87 -6.88
C TYR A 5 7.28 -10.04 -7.47
N LYS A 6 7.37 -10.23 -8.80
CA LYS A 6 6.74 -11.37 -9.51
C LYS A 6 7.68 -12.54 -9.78
N THR A 7 8.98 -12.30 -9.75
CA THR A 7 9.98 -13.32 -10.12
C THR A 7 10.56 -13.94 -8.86
N PRO A 8 10.27 -15.23 -8.57
CA PRO A 8 10.96 -15.93 -7.49
C PRO A 8 12.48 -15.94 -7.78
N GLN A 9 13.31 -15.79 -6.73
CA GLN A 9 14.79 -15.79 -6.73
C GLN A 9 15.49 -14.44 -6.95
N LYS A 10 14.77 -13.32 -7.13
CA LYS A 10 15.42 -12.00 -7.11
C LYS A 10 15.87 -11.66 -5.67
N LYS A 11 17.17 -11.53 -5.43
CA LYS A 11 17.68 -11.08 -4.12
C LYS A 11 17.25 -9.62 -3.87
N LEU A 12 16.63 -9.38 -2.72
CA LEU A 12 16.30 -8.05 -2.23
C LEU A 12 17.47 -7.48 -1.44
N ASN A 13 17.70 -6.19 -1.60
CA ASN A 13 18.70 -5.44 -0.85
C ASN A 13 18.03 -4.55 0.20
N LEU A 14 18.79 -4.16 1.21
CA LEU A 14 18.33 -3.17 2.17
C LEU A 14 18.05 -1.83 1.46
N GLY A 15 16.89 -1.24 1.75
CA GLY A 15 16.43 -0.01 1.10
C GLY A 15 15.56 -0.22 -0.13
N ASP A 16 15.41 -1.45 -0.63
CA ASP A 16 14.45 -1.74 -1.69
C ASP A 16 13.01 -1.52 -1.20
N GLN A 17 12.20 -0.87 -2.02
CA GLN A 17 10.77 -0.67 -1.76
C GLN A 17 9.96 -1.66 -2.57
N LEU A 18 8.96 -2.28 -1.94
CA LEU A 18 8.09 -3.28 -2.56
C LEU A 18 6.66 -2.76 -2.65
N GLU A 19 5.98 -3.11 -3.74
CA GLU A 19 4.53 -2.99 -3.84
C GLU A 19 3.88 -4.33 -3.54
N ILE A 20 2.95 -4.34 -2.60
CA ILE A 20 2.25 -5.55 -2.16
C ILE A 20 0.77 -5.36 -2.44
N VAL A 21 0.20 -6.25 -3.24
CA VAL A 21 -1.26 -6.34 -3.40
C VAL A 21 -1.80 -7.14 -2.21
N PRO A 22 -2.63 -6.55 -1.34
CA PRO A 22 -3.17 -7.25 -0.19
C PRO A 22 -4.18 -8.32 -0.62
N ASN A 23 -4.29 -9.39 0.16
CA ASN A 23 -5.28 -10.45 -0.07
C ASN A 23 -6.74 -9.97 0.17
N ASN A 24 -6.94 -9.09 1.17
CA ASN A 24 -8.23 -8.49 1.48
C ASN A 24 -8.06 -6.98 1.67
N ALA A 25 -8.59 -6.20 0.73
CA ALA A 25 -8.46 -4.75 0.75
C ALA A 25 -9.19 -4.10 1.93
N THR A 26 -10.40 -4.56 2.27
CA THR A 26 -11.23 -3.99 3.34
C THR A 26 -10.54 -4.06 4.70
N LEU A 27 -9.95 -5.22 5.03
CA LEU A 27 -9.22 -5.38 6.29
C LEU A 27 -8.00 -4.47 6.35
N VAL A 28 -7.23 -4.37 5.27
CA VAL A 28 -6.04 -3.52 5.24
C VAL A 28 -6.42 -2.04 5.36
N ILE A 29 -7.46 -1.58 4.65
CA ILE A 29 -7.94 -0.20 4.74
C ILE A 29 -8.37 0.13 6.19
N ASN A 30 -9.06 -0.80 6.88
CA ASN A 30 -9.51 -0.58 8.26
C ASN A 30 -8.37 -0.51 9.31
N LEU A 31 -7.14 -0.87 8.94
CA LEU A 31 -5.95 -0.76 9.81
C LEU A 31 -5.26 0.60 9.73
N HIS A 32 -5.54 1.40 8.69
CA HIS A 32 -4.82 2.63 8.39
C HIS A 32 -5.72 3.86 8.57
N ASP A 33 -5.14 4.99 9.01
CA ASP A 33 -5.85 6.26 9.17
C ASP A 33 -6.01 7.04 7.87
N VAL A 34 -5.12 6.82 6.91
CA VAL A 34 -5.07 7.53 5.65
C VAL A 34 -4.73 6.60 4.48
N LEU A 35 -5.20 6.97 3.30
CA LEU A 35 -4.80 6.39 2.02
C LEU A 35 -4.06 7.44 1.20
N TYR A 36 -2.95 7.04 0.58
CA TYR A 36 -2.16 7.90 -0.30
C TYR A 36 -2.53 7.61 -1.76
N GLY A 37 -3.13 8.58 -2.43
CA GLY A 37 -3.37 8.54 -3.87
C GLY A 37 -2.12 8.97 -4.62
N VAL A 38 -1.58 8.08 -5.46
CA VAL A 38 -0.35 8.32 -6.23
C VAL A 38 -0.69 8.39 -7.72
N ARG A 39 -0.22 9.42 -8.42
CA ARG A 39 -0.29 9.55 -9.88
C ARG A 39 1.06 10.02 -10.41
N ASN A 40 1.53 9.43 -11.50
CA ASN A 40 2.83 9.76 -12.10
C ASN A 40 4.00 9.69 -11.11
N GLY A 41 3.94 8.75 -10.16
CA GLY A 41 4.99 8.55 -9.15
C GLY A 41 5.03 9.60 -8.03
N VAL A 42 4.05 10.50 -7.96
CA VAL A 42 3.94 11.51 -6.89
C VAL A 42 2.64 11.35 -6.10
N ILE A 43 2.67 11.72 -4.83
CA ILE A 43 1.46 11.78 -3.99
C ILE A 43 0.63 12.97 -4.48
N GLU A 44 -0.54 12.69 -5.00
CA GLU A 44 -1.50 13.70 -5.46
C GLU A 44 -2.53 14.02 -4.37
N MET A 45 -2.87 13.03 -3.54
CA MET A 45 -3.92 13.18 -2.52
C MET A 45 -3.63 12.32 -1.29
N VAL A 46 -4.02 12.82 -0.12
CA VAL A 46 -4.10 12.06 1.12
C VAL A 46 -5.56 12.03 1.57
N MET A 47 -6.14 10.84 1.65
CA MET A 47 -7.55 10.64 1.98
C MET A 47 -7.67 10.09 3.41
N PRO A 48 -8.41 10.73 4.33
CA PRO A 48 -8.69 10.16 5.64
C PRO A 48 -9.65 8.98 5.54
N VAL A 49 -9.39 7.90 6.28
CA VAL A 49 -10.27 6.73 6.38
C VAL A 49 -11.32 6.98 7.46
N THR A 50 -12.34 7.75 7.13
CA THR A 50 -13.38 8.19 8.09
C THR A 50 -14.25 7.05 8.63
N GLY A 51 -14.34 5.93 7.91
CA GLY A 51 -15.06 4.72 8.33
C GLY A 51 -14.24 3.74 9.17
N ARG A 52 -12.99 4.08 9.52
CA ARG A 52 -12.12 3.19 10.31
C ARG A 52 -12.79 2.80 11.63
N GLY A 53 -12.81 1.50 11.91
CA GLY A 53 -13.40 0.93 13.13
C GLY A 53 -14.93 0.98 13.20
N LYS A 54 -15.64 1.33 12.10
CA LYS A 54 -17.10 1.49 12.08
C LYS A 54 -17.90 0.29 11.56
N GLY A 55 -17.33 -0.93 11.59
CA GLY A 55 -18.01 -2.13 11.09
C GLY A 55 -17.70 -3.42 11.87
N ASN A 56 -17.13 -3.27 13.08
CA ASN A 56 -16.91 -4.36 14.03
C ASN A 56 -17.89 -4.26 15.19
#